data_AF-A0A1N6TKR3-F1
#
_entry.id   AF-A0A1N6TKR3-F1
#
_cell.length_a   1.000
_cell.length_b   1.000
_cell.length_c   1.000
_cell.angle_alpha   90.00
_cell.angle_beta   90.00
_cell.angle_gamma   90.00
#
_symmetry.space_group_name_H-M   'P 1'
#
loop_
_entity.id
_entity.type
_entity.pdbx_description
1 polymer ?
#
loop_
_entity_poly.entity_id
_entity_poly.type
_entity_poly.pdbx_seq_one_letter_code
_entity_poly.pdbx_strand_id
1 'polypeptide(L)'
;MGQRPLHGDLHHENIVQDASGEWRAIDPQGLYGDPVYDVANVFGNPQGNGTLVLDRLRIMRLTECFGVHFGCSGRKILSYAAVHAMLSVAWMLEDGSSLAGDARLVERLAFARIARSLLVEHFVD
;
A
#
# COMPACT_ATOMS: atom_id res chain seq x y z
N MET A 1 -9.90 -13.03 10.06
CA MET A 1 -9.24 -12.38 11.21
C MET A 1 -10.18 -11.31 11.75
N GLY A 2 -10.25 -11.12 13.07
CA GLY A 2 -11.03 -10.03 13.68
C GLY A 2 -10.36 -8.66 13.49
N GLN A 3 -11.12 -7.59 13.73
CA GLN A 3 -10.61 -6.21 13.67
C GLN A 3 -9.61 -5.93 14.81
N ARG A 4 -8.62 -5.06 14.54
CA ARG A 4 -7.52 -4.70 15.47
C ARG A 4 -7.07 -3.25 15.26
N PRO A 5 -6.38 -2.63 16.22
CA PRO A 5 -5.64 -1.38 15.98
C PRO A 5 -4.60 -1.56 14.88
N LEU A 6 -4.48 -0.55 14.01
CA LEU A 6 -3.60 -0.53 12.84
C LEU A 6 -2.69 0.71 12.90
N HIS A 7 -1.50 0.62 12.32
CA HIS A 7 -0.64 1.77 12.11
C HIS A 7 -1.32 2.81 11.19
N GLY A 8 -1.92 2.36 10.09
CA GLY A 8 -2.61 3.18 9.09
C GLY A 8 -1.70 3.91 8.09
N ASP A 9 -0.41 4.04 8.43
CA ASP A 9 0.60 4.70 7.60
C ASP A 9 1.95 3.96 7.61
N LEU A 10 1.92 2.63 7.48
CA LEU A 10 3.13 1.83 7.57
C LEU A 10 3.92 1.88 6.26
N HIS A 11 5.13 2.44 6.32
CA HIS A 11 6.13 2.40 5.25
C HIS A 11 7.54 2.42 5.82
N HIS A 12 8.53 2.18 4.96
CA HIS A 12 9.94 2.04 5.35
C HIS A 12 10.55 3.23 6.12
N GLU A 13 10.02 4.45 6.00
CA GLU A 13 10.51 5.60 6.78
C GLU A 13 9.90 5.64 8.18
N ASN A 14 8.73 5.03 8.37
CA ASN A 14 8.06 4.86 9.66
C ASN A 14 8.48 3.57 10.38
N ILE A 15 9.53 2.90 9.91
CA ILE A 15 10.13 1.73 10.55
C ILE A 15 11.58 2.05 10.86
N VAL A 16 11.88 2.27 12.13
CA VAL A 16 13.22 2.69 12.60
C VAL A 16 13.88 1.59 13.40
N GLN A 17 15.20 1.44 13.26
CA GLN A 17 15.99 0.56 14.09
C GLN A 17 16.60 1.36 15.24
N ASP A 18 16.40 0.92 16.49
CA ASP A 18 17.03 1.55 17.63
C ASP A 18 18.49 1.07 17.82
N ALA A 19 19.21 1.68 18.78
CA ALA A 19 20.61 1.36 19.04
C ALA A 19 20.85 -0.10 19.50
N SER A 20 19.81 -0.81 19.94
CA SER A 20 19.89 -2.24 20.30
C SER A 20 19.73 -3.17 19.09
N GLY A 21 19.37 -2.60 17.92
CA GLY A 21 19.10 -3.36 16.70
C GLY A 21 17.63 -3.78 16.55
N GLU A 22 16.74 -3.38 17.47
CA GLU A 22 15.32 -3.68 17.38
C GLU A 22 14.58 -2.71 16.45
N TRP A 23 13.72 -3.24 15.60
CA TRP A 23 12.88 -2.45 14.69
C TRP A 23 11.59 -2.02 15.38
N ARG A 24 11.23 -0.74 15.25
CA ARG A 24 10.02 -0.13 15.82
C ARG A 24 9.25 0.64 14.76
N ALA A 25 7.93 0.50 14.76
CA ALA A 25 7.05 1.34 13.98
C ALA A 25 6.75 2.64 14.74
N ILE A 26 6.74 3.77 14.05
CA ILE A 26 6.53 5.11 14.60
C ILE A 26 5.55 5.91 13.73
N ASP A 27 4.96 6.96 14.30
CA ASP A 27 4.01 7.85 13.62
C ASP A 27 2.73 7.15 13.09
N PRO A 28 1.97 6.45 13.97
CA PRO A 28 0.72 5.82 13.54
C PRO A 28 -0.40 6.84 13.37
N GLN A 29 -1.21 6.68 12.33
CA GLN A 29 -2.52 7.34 12.21
C GLN A 29 -3.54 6.78 13.21
N GLY A 30 -3.35 5.55 13.69
CA GLY A 30 -4.16 4.96 14.75
C GLY A 30 -5.56 4.53 14.31
N LEU A 31 -5.65 3.71 13.26
CA LEU A 31 -6.91 3.21 12.73
C LEU A 31 -7.37 1.92 13.46
N TYR A 32 -8.63 1.52 13.26
CA TYR A 32 -9.16 0.24 13.74
C TYR A 32 -9.85 -0.51 12.60
N GLY A 33 -9.43 -1.74 12.30
CA GLY A 33 -9.95 -2.45 11.14
C GLY A 33 -9.28 -3.79 10.86
N ASP A 34 -9.38 -4.24 9.61
CA ASP A 34 -8.75 -5.48 9.16
C ASP A 34 -7.21 -5.34 9.16
N PRO A 35 -6.46 -6.23 9.82
CA PRO A 35 -5.00 -6.13 9.90
C PRO A 35 -4.29 -6.16 8.54
N VAL A 36 -4.93 -6.71 7.50
CA VAL A 36 -4.36 -6.72 6.15
C VAL A 36 -4.23 -5.32 5.57
N TYR A 37 -5.08 -4.38 5.98
CA TYR A 37 -5.01 -3.01 5.46
C TYR A 37 -3.68 -2.33 5.81
N ASP A 38 -3.02 -2.72 6.90
CA ASP A 38 -1.83 -2.03 7.40
C ASP A 38 -0.63 -2.08 6.44
N VAL A 39 -0.59 -3.09 5.56
CA VAL A 39 0.46 -3.20 4.53
C VAL A 39 0.11 -2.53 3.21
N ALA A 40 -1.08 -1.92 3.09
CA ALA A 40 -1.54 -1.34 1.84
C ALA A 40 -0.66 -0.16 1.38
N ASN A 41 -0.20 0.69 2.31
CA ASN A 41 0.65 1.84 1.98
C ASN A 41 2.06 1.43 1.50
N VAL A 42 2.53 0.22 1.86
CA VAL A 42 3.84 -0.29 1.42
C VAL A 42 3.94 -0.36 -0.11
N PHE A 43 2.83 -0.66 -0.79
CA PHE A 43 2.81 -0.76 -2.25
C PHE A 43 3.07 0.57 -2.94
N GLY A 44 2.62 1.67 -2.34
CA GLY A 44 2.84 3.03 -2.82
C GLY A 44 4.20 3.61 -2.45
N ASN A 45 5.07 2.83 -1.79
CA ASN A 45 6.36 3.29 -1.29
C ASN A 45 7.52 2.49 -1.89
N PRO A 46 8.72 3.09 -2.04
CA PRO A 46 9.10 4.44 -1.64
C PRO A 46 8.50 5.54 -2.54
N GLN A 47 8.02 6.63 -1.93
CA GLN A 47 7.38 7.73 -2.65
C GLN A 47 8.33 8.36 -3.69
N GLY A 48 7.80 8.64 -4.88
CA GLY A 48 8.56 9.27 -5.97
C GLY A 48 9.45 8.31 -6.75
N ASN A 49 9.44 7.01 -6.42
CA ASN A 49 10.10 5.98 -7.21
C ASN A 49 9.08 5.17 -8.03
N GLY A 50 8.56 5.80 -9.08
CA GLY A 50 7.57 5.18 -9.96
C GLY A 50 8.06 3.90 -10.64
N THR A 51 9.37 3.77 -10.88
CA THR A 51 9.95 2.52 -11.42
C THR A 51 9.71 1.34 -10.49
N LEU A 52 9.92 1.51 -9.17
CA LEU A 52 9.65 0.44 -8.20
C LEU A 52 8.15 0.30 -7.90
N VAL A 53 7.43 1.41 -7.72
CA VAL A 53 6.01 1.40 -7.34
C VAL A 53 5.15 0.75 -8.44
N LEU A 54 5.47 0.99 -9.71
CA LEU A 54 4.69 0.48 -10.85
C LEU A 54 5.22 -0.84 -11.41
N ASP A 55 6.28 -1.42 -10.83
CA ASP A 55 6.80 -2.73 -11.23
C ASP A 55 5.81 -3.84 -10.88
N ARG A 56 5.20 -4.45 -11.90
CA ARG A 56 4.22 -5.55 -11.76
C ARG A 56 4.78 -6.75 -11.01
N LEU A 57 6.05 -7.10 -11.21
CA LEU A 57 6.69 -8.23 -10.52
C LEU A 57 6.88 -7.91 -9.04
N ARG A 58 7.25 -6.67 -8.70
CA ARG A 58 7.32 -6.23 -7.30
C ARG A 58 5.95 -6.26 -6.64
N ILE A 59 4.91 -5.76 -7.32
CA ILE A 59 3.52 -5.77 -6.81
C ILE A 59 3.07 -7.20 -6.50
N MET A 60 3.29 -8.14 -7.43
CA MET A 60 2.92 -9.54 -7.21
C MET A 60 3.73 -10.19 -6.09
N ARG A 61 5.03 -9.90 -6.00
CA ARG A 61 5.89 -10.39 -4.91
C ARG A 61 5.42 -9.90 -3.54
N LEU A 62 5.12 -8.61 -3.39
CA LEU A 62 4.57 -8.07 -2.15
C LEU A 62 3.21 -8.71 -1.81
N THR A 63 2.36 -8.86 -2.82
CA THR A 63 1.05 -9.52 -2.69
C THR A 63 1.18 -10.94 -2.14
N GLU A 64 2.11 -11.73 -2.68
CA GLU A 64 2.39 -13.08 -2.23
C GLU A 64 2.99 -13.11 -0.81
N CYS A 65 4.04 -12.32 -0.56
CA CYS A 65 4.71 -12.27 0.75
C CYS A 65 3.73 -11.92 1.86
N PHE A 66 2.91 -10.89 1.67
CA PHE A 66 1.89 -10.51 2.67
C PHE A 66 0.75 -11.52 2.75
N GLY A 67 0.33 -12.12 1.63
CA GLY A 67 -0.67 -13.18 1.62
C GLY A 67 -0.25 -14.37 2.49
N VAL A 68 1.02 -14.80 2.36
CA VAL A 68 1.62 -15.83 3.21
C VAL A 68 1.67 -15.39 4.67
N HIS A 69 2.17 -14.18 4.94
CA HIS A 69 2.30 -13.66 6.31
C HIS A 69 0.95 -13.60 7.05
N PHE A 70 -0.10 -13.10 6.38
CA PHE A 70 -1.43 -12.97 6.96
C PHE A 70 -2.30 -14.22 6.79
N GLY A 71 -1.82 -15.28 6.11
CA GLY A 71 -2.62 -16.46 5.81
C GLY A 71 -3.92 -16.13 5.08
N CYS A 72 -3.87 -15.20 4.12
CA CYS A 72 -5.05 -14.74 3.37
C CYS A 72 -4.78 -14.69 1.87
N SER A 73 -5.83 -14.48 1.06
CA SER A 73 -5.68 -14.47 -0.40
C SER A 73 -4.91 -13.24 -0.87
N GLY A 74 -4.07 -13.42 -1.90
CA GLY A 74 -3.42 -12.31 -2.60
C GLY A 74 -4.42 -11.29 -3.13
N ARG A 75 -5.61 -11.75 -3.56
CA ARG A 75 -6.76 -10.89 -3.91
C ARG A 75 -7.07 -9.88 -2.81
N LYS A 76 -7.14 -10.30 -1.54
CA LYS A 76 -7.42 -9.42 -0.40
C LYS A 76 -6.31 -8.39 -0.19
N ILE A 77 -5.05 -8.81 -0.22
CA ILE A 77 -3.89 -7.90 -0.11
C ILE A 77 -3.96 -6.82 -1.18
N LEU A 78 -4.04 -7.24 -2.45
CA LEU A 78 -3.95 -6.34 -3.59
C LEU A 78 -5.19 -5.45 -3.70
N SER A 79 -6.36 -5.92 -3.24
CA SER A 79 -7.57 -5.09 -3.15
C SER A 79 -7.39 -3.95 -2.16
N TYR A 80 -6.83 -4.21 -0.97
CA TYR A 80 -6.54 -3.13 -0.02
C TYR A 80 -5.49 -2.16 -0.54
N ALA A 81 -4.44 -2.63 -1.21
CA ALA A 81 -3.46 -1.77 -1.86
C ALA A 81 -4.10 -0.86 -2.92
N ALA A 82 -5.00 -1.40 -3.75
CA ALA A 82 -5.71 -0.62 -4.77
C ALA A 82 -6.63 0.45 -4.16
N VAL A 83 -7.38 0.10 -3.11
CA VAL A 83 -8.25 1.05 -2.39
C VAL A 83 -7.42 2.14 -1.71
N HIS A 84 -6.32 1.77 -1.06
CA HIS A 84 -5.43 2.74 -0.40
C HIS A 84 -4.80 3.71 -1.39
N ALA A 85 -4.40 3.25 -2.58
CA ALA A 85 -3.90 4.14 -3.63
C ALA A 85 -4.96 5.17 -4.06
N MET A 86 -6.23 4.77 -4.17
CA MET A 86 -7.32 5.69 -4.48
C MET A 86 -7.67 6.62 -3.32
N LEU A 87 -7.56 6.15 -2.07
CA LEU A 87 -7.69 7.01 -0.89
C LEU A 87 -6.59 8.08 -0.86
N SER A 88 -5.35 7.70 -1.15
CA SER A 88 -4.23 8.63 -1.29
C SER A 88 -4.50 9.66 -2.40
N VAL A 89 -5.07 9.25 -3.54
CA VAL A 89 -5.50 10.21 -4.58
C VAL A 89 -6.56 11.19 -4.03
N ALA A 90 -7.54 10.72 -3.25
CA ALA A 90 -8.56 11.58 -2.68
C ALA A 90 -7.96 12.65 -1.75
N TRP A 91 -7.06 12.26 -0.84
CA TRP A 91 -6.33 13.20 0.02
C TRP A 91 -5.53 14.21 -0.79
N MET A 92 -4.81 13.76 -1.82
CA MET A 92 -4.03 14.65 -2.68
C MET A 92 -4.90 15.69 -3.39
N LEU A 93 -6.08 15.29 -3.87
CA LEU A 93 -7.04 16.20 -4.51
C LEU A 93 -7.62 17.20 -3.49
N GLU A 94 -7.91 16.75 -2.27
CA GLU A 94 -8.33 17.62 -1.16
C GLU A 94 -7.26 18.68 -0.82
N ASP A 95 -5.99 18.29 -0.87
CA ASP A 95 -4.83 19.17 -0.68
C ASP A 95 -4.51 20.06 -1.90
N GLY A 96 -5.35 20.03 -2.94
CA GLY A 96 -5.22 20.90 -4.12
C GLY A 96 -4.27 20.38 -5.21
N SER A 97 -3.85 19.10 -5.13
CA SER A 97 -3.06 18.46 -6.19
C SER A 97 -3.88 18.35 -7.49
N SER A 98 -3.18 18.34 -8.62
CA SER A 98 -3.82 18.14 -9.93
C SER A 98 -2.98 17.26 -10.85
N LEU A 99 -3.64 16.62 -11.82
CA LEU A 99 -2.98 15.75 -12.80
C LEU A 99 -1.88 16.45 -13.61
N ALA A 100 -2.00 17.75 -13.83
CA ALA A 100 -1.04 18.51 -14.64
C ALA A 100 0.26 18.84 -13.87
N GLY A 101 0.25 18.76 -12.53
CA GLY A 101 1.35 19.24 -11.70
C GLY A 101 1.87 18.26 -10.65
N ASP A 102 1.17 17.16 -10.37
CA ASP A 102 1.58 16.20 -9.34
C ASP A 102 1.87 14.80 -9.92
N ALA A 103 3.16 14.49 -10.06
CA ALA A 103 3.64 13.19 -10.51
C ALA A 103 3.25 12.04 -9.58
N ARG A 104 3.11 12.29 -8.27
CA ARG A 104 2.68 11.26 -7.30
C ARG A 104 1.22 10.92 -7.51
N LEU A 105 0.39 11.89 -7.88
CA LEU A 105 -1.04 11.65 -8.16
C LEU A 105 -1.16 10.74 -9.40
N VAL A 106 -0.39 11.04 -10.43
CA VAL A 106 -0.30 10.22 -11.65
C VAL A 106 0.20 8.80 -11.32
N GLU A 107 1.23 8.68 -10.49
CA GLU A 107 1.77 7.39 -10.02
C GLU A 107 0.70 6.57 -9.27
N ARG A 108 -0.04 7.17 -8.33
CA ARG A 108 -1.10 6.49 -7.55
C ARG A 108 -2.22 5.97 -8.45
N LEU A 109 -2.64 6.77 -9.43
CA LEU A 109 -3.62 6.35 -10.43
C LEU A 109 -3.10 5.24 -11.35
N ALA A 110 -1.84 5.32 -11.77
CA ALA A 110 -1.20 4.28 -12.57
C ALA A 110 -1.10 2.95 -11.79
N PHE A 111 -0.69 3.01 -10.52
CA PHE A 111 -0.66 1.88 -9.63
C PHE A 111 -2.06 1.25 -9.49
N ALA A 112 -3.09 2.05 -9.22
CA ALA A 112 -4.46 1.54 -9.08
C ALA A 112 -4.96 0.83 -10.35
N ARG A 113 -4.59 1.34 -11.53
CA ARG A 113 -4.88 0.68 -12.82
C ARG A 113 -4.16 -0.66 -12.97
N ILE A 114 -2.88 -0.72 -12.61
CA ILE A 114 -2.08 -1.96 -12.64
C ILE A 114 -2.65 -2.98 -11.66
N ALA A 115 -2.92 -2.58 -10.42
CA ALA A 115 -3.49 -3.44 -9.40
C ALA A 115 -4.85 -4.01 -9.84
N ARG A 116 -5.72 -3.20 -10.45
CA ARG A 116 -6.98 -3.67 -11.04
C ARG A 116 -6.75 -4.71 -12.14
N SER A 117 -5.79 -4.49 -13.04
CA SER A 117 -5.46 -5.43 -14.12
C SER A 117 -4.96 -6.76 -13.55
N LEU A 118 -4.03 -6.72 -12.58
CA LEU A 118 -3.52 -7.92 -11.90
C LEU A 118 -4.62 -8.68 -11.12
N LEU A 119 -5.56 -7.96 -10.49
CA LEU A 119 -6.72 -8.58 -9.84
C LEU A 119 -7.58 -9.40 -10.82
N VAL A 120 -7.79 -8.88 -12.03
CA VAL A 120 -8.55 -9.58 -13.08
C VAL A 120 -7.75 -10.74 -13.69
N GLU A 121 -6.45 -10.57 -13.90
CA GLU A 121 -5.60 -11.58 -14.55
C GLU A 121 -5.30 -12.79 -13.66
N HIS A 122 -5.12 -12.59 -12.35
CA HIS A 122 -4.58 -13.61 -11.45
C HIS A 122 -5.55 -14.08 -10.36
N PHE A 123 -6.66 -13.38 -10.15
CA PHE A 123 -7.60 -13.68 -9.06
C PHE A 123 -9.04 -13.71 -9.55
N VAL A 124 -9.29 -14.55 -10.56
CA VAL A 124 -10.65 -14.86 -11.03
C VAL A 124 -11.32 -15.78 -10.02
N ASP A 125 -12.54 -15.42 -9.62
CA ASP A 125 -13.42 -16.28 -8.81
C ASP A 125 -14.04 -17.38 -9.69
#